data_AF-A0A820DGM8-F1
#
_entry.id   AF-A0A820DGM8-F1
#
_cell.length_a   1.000
_cell.length_b   1.000
_cell.length_c   1.000
_cell.angle_alpha   90.00
_cell.angle_beta   90.00
_cell.angle_gamma   90.00
#
_symmetry.space_group_name_H-M   'P 1'
#
loop_
_entity.id
_entity.type
_entity.pdbx_description
1 polymer ?
#
loop_
_entity_poly.entity_id
_entity_poly.type
_entity_poly.pdbx_seq_one_letter_code
_entity_poly.pdbx_strand_id
1 'polypeptide(L)'
;MLNNFIIIINENEVFLLNKGNMTIDKVRSIPWQQWFSCTCSDTSLYLSTKVYNSSLLQFNLLPSIVVADHNDSRLLHITKDGVMKSVGSYQPAPYCLIEFGHNVLAISTKTVVNLHKLS
;
A
#
# COMPACT_ATOMS: atom_id res chain seq x y z
N MET A 1 -3.06 11.80 18.30
CA MET A 1 -3.33 10.44 18.79
C MET A 1 -3.62 9.57 17.58
N LEU A 2 -2.68 8.73 17.15
CA LEU A 2 -2.96 7.75 16.10
C LEU A 2 -3.77 6.60 16.73
N ASN A 3 -5.09 6.70 16.68
CA ASN A 3 -5.98 5.57 16.87
C ASN A 3 -5.96 4.79 15.56
N ASN A 4 -5.54 3.51 15.56
CA ASN A 4 -6.00 2.42 14.64
C ASN A 4 -4.91 1.34 14.49
N PHE A 5 -5.03 0.16 15.09
CA PHE A 5 -4.30 -1.03 14.62
C PHE A 5 -5.06 -2.33 14.92
N ILE A 6 -5.52 -3.00 13.86
CA ILE A 6 -5.58 -4.47 13.78
C ILE A 6 -5.10 -4.84 12.38
N ILE A 7 -3.96 -5.52 12.31
CA ILE A 7 -3.46 -6.14 11.08
C ILE A 7 -3.97 -7.58 11.09
N ILE A 8 -4.94 -7.89 10.24
CA ILE A 8 -5.30 -9.29 9.97
C ILE A 8 -4.38 -9.76 8.85
N ILE A 9 -3.34 -10.50 9.19
CA ILE A 9 -2.55 -11.20 8.18
C ILE A 9 -3.36 -12.45 7.82
N ASN A 10 -4.17 -12.38 6.76
CA ASN A 10 -4.68 -13.59 6.14
C ASN A 10 -3.80 -13.89 4.93
N GLU A 11 -2.97 -14.93 5.10
CA GLU A 11 -1.98 -15.51 4.16
C GLU A 11 -1.07 -14.52 3.40
N ASN A 12 -1.57 -13.53 2.65
CA ASN A 12 -0.78 -12.61 1.81
C ASN A 12 -1.05 -11.11 1.99
N GLU A 13 -2.00 -10.73 2.83
CA GLU A 13 -2.57 -9.39 2.79
C GLU A 13 -2.40 -8.65 4.12
N VAL A 14 -2.09 -7.36 4.01
CA VAL A 14 -2.02 -6.43 5.15
C VAL A 14 -3.16 -5.44 5.00
N PHE A 15 -4.04 -5.44 6.00
CA PHE A 15 -5.19 -4.55 6.04
C PHE A 15 -5.00 -3.46 7.10
N LEU A 16 -5.48 -2.26 6.77
CA LEU A 16 -5.63 -1.16 7.71
C LEU A 16 -7.10 -1.04 8.09
N LEU A 17 -7.40 -1.16 9.38
CA LEU A 17 -8.75 -0.94 9.91
C LEU A 17 -8.89 0.50 10.40
N ASN A 18 -9.86 1.23 9.88
CA ASN A 18 -10.21 2.56 10.35
C ASN A 18 -11.31 2.50 11.43
N LYS A 19 -11.03 2.90 12.67
CA LYS A 19 -11.99 2.85 13.79
C LYS A 19 -13.19 3.79 13.64
N GLY A 20 -13.04 4.90 12.90
CA GLY A 20 -14.09 5.91 12.78
C GLY A 20 -15.27 5.46 11.91
N ASN A 21 -14.99 4.66 10.89
CA ASN A 21 -15.97 4.20 9.90
C ASN A 21 -15.99 2.67 9.76
N MET A 22 -15.15 1.95 10.51
CA MET A 22 -14.98 0.49 10.45
C MET A 22 -14.68 -0.03 9.04
N THR A 23 -14.04 0.77 8.18
CA THR A 23 -13.64 0.33 6.83
C THR A 23 -12.28 -0.35 6.86
N ILE A 24 -12.12 -1.34 5.98
CA ILE A 24 -10.90 -2.13 5.81
C ILE A 24 -10.31 -1.76 4.45
N ASP A 25 -9.16 -1.09 4.45
CA ASP A 25 -8.45 -0.70 3.22
C ASP A 25 -7.18 -1.54 3.04
N LYS A 26 -7.00 -2.11 1.85
CA LYS A 26 -5.78 -2.82 1.47
C LYS A 26 -4.71 -1.81 1.07
N VAL A 27 -3.63 -1.72 1.86
CA VAL A 27 -2.58 -0.71 1.65
C VAL A 27 -1.45 -1.25 0.76
N ARG A 28 -1.07 -2.52 0.95
CA ARG A 28 0.05 -3.15 0.25
C ARG A 28 -0.05 -4.67 0.33
N SER A 29 0.39 -5.36 -0.72
CA SER A 29 0.67 -6.80 -0.67
C SER A 29 2.13 -7.01 -0.26
N ILE A 30 2.37 -7.87 0.73
CA ILE A 30 3.73 -8.30 1.11
C ILE A 30 3.88 -9.75 0.59
N PRO A 31 5.03 -10.13 0.00
CA PRO A 31 5.24 -11.51 -0.45
C PRO A 31 4.96 -12.52 0.67
N TRP A 32 4.32 -13.63 0.33
CA TRP A 32 4.01 -14.68 1.29
C TRP A 32 5.25 -15.17 2.04
N GLN A 33 5.14 -15.27 3.36
CA GLN A 33 5.96 -16.16 4.18
C GLN A 33 5.08 -16.75 5.28
N GLN A 34 5.58 -17.76 6.00
CA GLN A 34 4.90 -18.23 7.21
C GLN A 34 5.06 -17.16 8.30
N TRP A 35 4.15 -16.20 8.40
CA TRP A 35 4.20 -15.16 9.43
C TRP A 35 3.76 -15.73 10.79
N PHE A 36 4.44 -15.34 11.87
CA PHE A 36 4.13 -15.78 13.24
C PHE A 36 3.47 -14.68 14.06
N SER A 37 4.04 -13.48 14.04
CA SER A 37 3.57 -12.34 14.82
C SER A 37 3.95 -11.03 14.14
N CYS A 38 3.34 -9.94 14.58
CA CYS A 38 3.63 -8.60 14.08
C CYS A 38 3.57 -7.56 15.19
N THR A 39 4.33 -6.49 15.02
CA THR A 39 4.22 -5.25 15.81
C THR A 39 4.52 -4.06 14.90
N CYS A 40 4.19 -2.83 15.31
CA CYS A 40 4.44 -1.65 14.51
C CYS A 40 4.96 -0.48 15.34
N SER A 41 5.64 0.44 14.66
CA SER A 41 5.96 1.78 15.12
C SER A 41 5.27 2.81 14.21
N ASP A 42 5.48 4.09 14.47
CA ASP A 42 4.97 5.19 13.63
C ASP A 42 5.53 5.17 12.19
N THR A 43 6.63 4.45 11.94
CA THR A 43 7.34 4.44 10.65
C THR A 43 7.47 3.07 10.03
N SER A 44 7.21 2.00 10.77
CA SER A 44 7.61 0.66 10.36
C SER A 44 6.66 -0.41 10.87
N LEU A 45 6.38 -1.39 10.01
CA LEU A 45 5.77 -2.67 10.38
C LEU A 45 6.88 -3.71 10.57
N TYR A 46 6.85 -4.44 11.67
CA TYR A 46 7.75 -5.55 11.96
C TYR A 46 6.98 -6.86 11.90
N LEU A 47 7.46 -7.82 11.10
CA LEU A 47 6.90 -9.16 10.97
C LEU A 47 7.93 -10.21 11.37
N SER A 48 7.54 -11.20 12.17
CA SER A 48 8.37 -12.38 12.47
C SER A 48 7.93 -13.59 11.64
N THR A 49 8.89 -14.42 11.24
CA THR A 49 8.61 -15.65 10.48
C THR A 49 8.54 -16.88 11.39
N LYS A 50 7.71 -17.84 11.02
CA LYS A 50 7.48 -19.15 11.66
C LYS A 50 8.18 -20.27 10.89
N VAL A 51 9.48 -20.13 10.66
CA VAL A 51 10.30 -21.13 9.96
C VAL A 51 11.55 -21.45 10.78
N TYR A 52 12.24 -22.55 10.47
CA TYR A 52 13.56 -22.82 11.03
C TYR A 52 14.50 -21.66 10.66
N ASN A 53 15.22 -21.08 11.63
CA ASN A 53 15.86 -19.75 11.53
C ASN A 53 14.88 -18.59 11.31
N SER A 54 13.90 -18.45 12.21
CA SER A 54 13.02 -17.28 12.28
C SER A 54 13.80 -15.97 12.11
N SER A 55 13.27 -15.11 11.26
CA SER A 55 13.83 -13.79 10.99
C SER A 55 12.80 -12.72 11.36
N LEU A 56 13.30 -11.57 11.79
CA LEU A 56 12.51 -10.36 11.98
C LEU A 56 12.70 -9.47 10.74
N LEU A 57 11.62 -9.18 10.04
CA LEU A 57 11.61 -8.32 8.87
C LEU A 57 10.99 -6.97 9.20
N GLN A 58 11.60 -5.91 8.69
CA GLN A 58 11.09 -4.54 8.83
C GLN A 58 10.61 -4.03 7.48
N PHE A 59 9.39 -3.51 7.46
CA PHE A 59 8.76 -2.87 6.31
C PHE A 59 8.51 -1.40 6.65
N ASN A 60 9.21 -0.50 5.95
CA ASN A 60 9.02 0.93 6.16
C ASN A 60 7.68 1.37 5.58
N LEU A 61 6.97 2.21 6.36
CA LEU A 61 5.82 2.95 5.91
C LEU A 61 6.29 3.99 4.90
N LEU A 62 5.70 3.99 3.71
CA LEU A 62 6.02 5.00 2.70
C LEU A 62 5.50 6.37 3.15
N PRO A 63 6.21 7.47 2.83
CA PRO A 63 5.77 8.82 3.16
C PRO A 63 4.50 9.24 2.41
N SER A 64 4.14 8.53 1.33
CA SER A 64 2.94 8.76 0.53
C SER A 64 2.60 7.55 -0.34
N ILE A 65 1.35 7.49 -0.81
CA ILE A 65 0.83 6.51 -1.77
C ILE A 65 0.22 7.23 -2.97
N VAL A 66 0.14 6.53 -4.10
CA VAL A 66 -0.68 6.95 -5.26
C VAL A 66 -1.86 6.00 -5.38
N VAL A 67 -3.06 6.54 -5.59
CA VAL A 67 -4.29 5.74 -5.75
C VAL A 67 -4.85 5.96 -7.15
N ALA A 68 -5.24 4.87 -7.81
CA ALA A 68 -5.99 4.91 -9.05
C ALA A 68 -7.46 5.15 -8.76
N ASP A 69 -8.00 6.26 -9.26
CA ASP A 69 -9.43 6.53 -9.25
C ASP A 69 -9.95 6.31 -10.67
N HIS A 70 -10.46 5.09 -10.90
CA HIS A 70 -10.96 4.66 -12.19
C HIS A 70 -12.13 5.51 -12.67
N ASN A 71 -13.11 5.76 -11.79
CA ASN A 71 -14.39 6.36 -12.16
C ASN A 71 -14.20 7.81 -12.63
N ASP A 72 -13.34 8.55 -11.94
CA ASP A 72 -13.01 9.93 -12.29
C ASP A 72 -11.78 10.05 -13.21
N SER A 73 -11.22 8.93 -13.66
CA SER A 73 -10.03 8.86 -14.54
C SER A 73 -8.88 9.75 -14.04
N ARG A 74 -8.46 9.54 -12.79
CA ARG A 74 -7.42 10.36 -12.14
C ARG A 74 -6.54 9.53 -11.21
N LEU A 75 -5.41 10.11 -10.86
CA LEU A 75 -4.49 9.61 -9.86
C LEU A 75 -4.46 10.56 -8.66
N LEU A 76 -4.50 10.00 -7.46
CA LEU A 76 -4.50 10.74 -6.20
C LEU A 76 -3.18 10.49 -5.47
N HIS A 77 -2.40 11.54 -5.23
CA HIS A 77 -1.21 11.44 -4.39
C HIS A 77 -1.58 11.80 -2.96
N ILE A 78 -1.47 10.85 -2.03
CA ILE A 78 -1.93 10.99 -0.64
C ILE A 78 -0.74 10.75 0.30
N THR A 79 -0.56 11.61 1.30
CA THR A 79 0.49 11.42 2.33
C THR A 79 0.17 10.26 3.25
N LYS A 80 1.18 9.78 3.98
CA LYS A 80 0.99 8.80 5.07
C LYS A 80 -0.03 9.25 6.14
N ASP A 81 -0.23 10.56 6.29
CA ASP A 81 -1.16 11.16 7.25
C ASP A 81 -2.57 11.33 6.64
N GLY A 82 -2.82 10.79 5.44
CA GLY A 82 -4.12 10.87 4.75
C GLY A 82 -4.39 12.21 4.05
N VAL A 83 -3.39 13.09 3.95
CA VAL A 83 -3.56 14.41 3.32
C VAL A 83 -3.37 14.30 1.81
N MET A 84 -4.29 14.86 1.03
CA MET A 84 -4.16 14.95 -0.43
C MET A 84 -3.01 15.91 -0.79
N LYS A 85 -1.95 15.39 -1.43
CA LYS A 85 -0.85 16.20 -1.98
C LYS A 85 -1.20 16.78 -3.33
N SER A 86 -1.72 15.95 -4.22
CA SER A 86 -2.06 16.36 -5.59
C SER A 86 -3.05 15.39 -6.22
N VAL A 87 -3.74 15.91 -7.24
CA VAL A 87 -4.66 15.14 -8.08
C VAL A 87 -4.28 15.40 -9.53
N GLY A 88 -4.08 14.35 -10.30
CA GLY A 88 -3.75 14.43 -11.73
C GLY A 88 -4.76 13.66 -12.56
N SER A 89 -5.31 14.29 -13.61
CA SER A 89 -6.08 13.57 -14.61
C SER A 89 -5.21 12.52 -15.30
N TYR A 90 -5.77 11.34 -15.56
CA TYR A 90 -5.06 10.25 -16.21
C TYR A 90 -5.95 9.54 -17.22
N GLN A 91 -5.49 9.53 -18.47
CA GLN A 91 -6.21 8.90 -19.57
C GLN A 91 -5.30 7.88 -20.27
N PRO A 92 -5.81 6.67 -20.56
CA PRO A 92 -7.15 6.16 -20.26
C PRO A 92 -7.33 5.80 -18.77
N ALA A 93 -8.59 5.64 -18.33
CA ALA A 93 -8.94 5.38 -16.92
C ALA A 93 -8.06 4.29 -16.27
N PRO A 94 -7.42 4.57 -15.12
CA PRO A 94 -6.52 3.63 -14.47
C PRO A 94 -7.33 2.58 -13.67
N TYR A 95 -6.92 1.31 -13.72
CA TYR A 95 -7.53 0.24 -12.91
C TYR A 95 -6.71 -0.11 -11.69
N CYS A 96 -5.41 -0.34 -11.88
CA CYS A 96 -4.51 -0.71 -10.81
C CYS A 96 -3.16 -0.04 -11.07
N LEU A 97 -2.41 0.22 -10.00
CA LEU A 97 -1.06 0.72 -10.10
C LEU A 97 -0.16 0.03 -9.08
N ILE A 98 1.11 -0.09 -9.42
CA ILE A 98 2.15 -0.58 -8.52
C ILE A 98 3.45 0.16 -8.80
N GLU A 99 4.22 0.41 -7.74
CA GLU A 99 5.59 0.89 -7.90
C GLU A 99 6.47 -0.28 -8.38
N PHE A 100 7.17 -0.08 -9.49
CA PHE A 100 8.00 -1.06 -10.15
C PHE A 100 9.46 -0.60 -10.14
N GLY A 101 10.30 -1.23 -9.32
CA GLY A 101 11.69 -0.79 -9.15
C GLY A 101 11.79 0.59 -8.49
N HIS A 102 12.91 1.29 -8.70
CA HIS A 102 13.12 2.63 -8.15
C HIS A 102 12.48 3.67 -9.08
N ASN A 103 11.50 4.43 -8.57
CA ASN A 103 10.89 5.56 -9.27
C ASN A 103 10.16 5.22 -10.60
N VAL A 104 9.54 4.06 -10.72
CA VAL A 104 8.60 3.81 -11.83
C VAL A 104 7.26 3.38 -11.27
N LEU A 105 6.19 3.94 -11.83
CA LEU A 105 4.82 3.55 -11.56
C LEU A 105 4.28 2.80 -12.76
N ALA A 106 4.00 1.52 -12.58
CA ALA A 106 3.28 0.73 -13.57
C ALA A 106 1.78 0.89 -13.33
N ILE A 107 1.04 1.31 -14.35
CA ILE A 107 -0.40 1.56 -14.28
C ILE A 107 -1.09 0.69 -15.32
N SER A 108 -1.97 -0.21 -14.89
CA SER A 108 -2.82 -0.96 -15.79
C SER A 108 -4.06 -0.15 -16.17
N THR A 109 -4.45 -0.28 -17.42
CA THR A 109 -5.66 0.29 -18.00
C THR A 109 -6.46 -0.84 -18.66
N LYS A 110 -7.56 -0.51 -19.34
CA LYS A 110 -8.38 -1.51 -20.02
C LYS A 110 -7.63 -2.33 -21.07
N THR A 111 -6.66 -1.75 -21.75
CA THR A 111 -6.02 -2.38 -22.91
C THR A 111 -4.51 -2.54 -22.77
N VAL A 112 -3.85 -1.74 -21.94
CA VAL A 112 -2.38 -1.68 -21.84
C VAL A 112 -1.92 -1.43 -20.41
N VAL A 113 -0.65 -1.77 -20.14
CA VAL A 113 0.08 -1.34 -18.94
C VAL A 113 1.05 -0.24 -19.34
N ASN A 114 0.92 0.93 -18.73
CA ASN A 114 1.79 2.08 -18.96
C ASN A 114 2.81 2.19 -17.83
N LEU A 115 4.06 2.49 -18.15
CA LEU A 115 5.14 2.70 -17.18
C LEU A 115 5.49 4.19 -17.14
N HIS A 116 5.42 4.80 -15.96
CA HIS A 116 5.70 6.22 -15.76
C HIS A 116 6.87 6.40 -14.81
N LYS A 117 7.85 7.21 -15.20
CA LYS A 117 8.95 7.55 -14.29
C LYS A 117 8.48 8.61 -13.30
N LEU A 118 8.74 8.38 -12.02
CA LEU A 118 8.56 9.34 -10.93
C LEU A 118 9.81 10.24 -10.89
N SER A 119 9.65 11.51 -11.27
CA SER A 119 10.71 12.55 -11.27
C SER A 119 10.87 13.18 -9.90
#